data_AF-A0A522QIG8-F1
#
_entry.id   AF-A0A522QIG8-F1
#
_cell.length_a   1.000
_cell.length_b   1.000
_cell.length_c   1.000
_cell.angle_alpha   90.00
_cell.angle_beta   90.00
_cell.angle_gamma   90.00
#
_symmetry.space_group_name_H-M   'P 1'
#
loop_
_entity.id
_entity.type
_entity.pdbx_description
1 polymer ?
#
loop_
_entity_poly.entity_id
_entity_poly.type
_entity_poly.pdbx_seq_one_letter_code
_entity_poly.pdbx_strand_id
1 'polypeptide(L)'
;MRAGTEPVQATRAVPRGRRPAAGTDRQDPPPRAGTGRADGRVSAPAAVAARPAAAAAGRAKRHVHEVDVVRVLTFAAVIAVHTISETSADSDVGANAAVMLLHFTREAFFCLTGFVLVHQYLDRPFALRRFWARRFLLVGTPYVVWSVAYTALGWWQGPRTGTLVDQVAQLGHNLLFGTAWYHMYFLLVSMQVYLLYPLLAELVRRTAGRHGLLLAAGLAAQLAMVAVLRYAPPRGGWLGEVVAHHDVLAVGYQLYVLVGALVAYHLDRCTRWLRAHRGRVCAAALLTAGAAEAWYLIAVRGGQRPSDAAAVWQPVVVPWSIAAVALLAAIGSVWAQRRRPGQWLDRFLLVGSDRSFGVYLVHPVVLWLVLWSADRWVPRHLHGAWLTLVAYALTVAGAVAATEVFRRSPISLALTGRPRARPAFVPAPEPSLTTEEISHAHEHAHPSRA
;
A
#
# COMPACT_ATOMS: atom_id res chain seq x y z
N MET A 1 22.70 37.73 37.20
CA MET A 1 23.06 39.15 37.39
C MET A 1 22.42 39.94 36.24
N ARG A 2 21.43 40.83 36.51
CA ARG A 2 20.56 41.59 35.56
C ARG A 2 19.69 40.69 34.64
N ALA A 3 18.35 40.67 34.62
CA ALA A 3 17.24 41.53 35.07
C ALA A 3 16.90 42.75 34.15
N GLY A 4 15.65 42.85 33.67
CA GLY A 4 15.12 44.00 32.89
C GLY A 4 13.70 43.81 32.30
N THR A 5 12.81 44.78 32.54
CA THR A 5 11.33 44.79 32.33
C THR A 5 10.88 46.18 31.76
N GLU A 6 9.67 46.46 31.22
CA GLU A 6 8.41 45.73 30.95
C GLU A 6 7.67 46.38 29.70
N PRO A 7 6.37 46.14 29.35
CA PRO A 7 5.80 46.46 28.03
C PRO A 7 4.92 47.74 27.95
N VAL A 8 4.38 48.06 26.75
CA VAL A 8 3.28 49.06 26.53
C VAL A 8 2.29 48.60 25.43
N GLN A 9 1.03 49.04 25.51
CA GLN A 9 -0.14 48.62 24.69
C GLN A 9 -0.69 49.69 23.69
N ALA A 10 -1.59 49.22 22.79
CA ALA A 10 -2.71 49.94 22.12
C ALA A 10 -2.34 51.00 21.02
N THR A 11 -3.18 51.37 20.04
CA THR A 11 -4.67 51.48 20.00
C THR A 11 -5.28 51.34 18.57
N ARG A 12 -6.61 51.11 18.50
CA ARG A 12 -7.54 51.05 17.34
C ARG A 12 -7.51 52.25 16.37
N ALA A 13 -7.94 52.05 15.10
CA ALA A 13 -8.98 52.87 14.44
C ALA A 13 -9.52 52.30 13.08
N VAL A 14 -10.85 52.28 12.93
CA VAL A 14 -11.70 51.95 11.74
C VAL A 14 -13.09 52.59 12.05
N PRO A 15 -13.79 53.41 11.18
CA PRO A 15 -14.47 52.94 9.95
C PRO A 15 -14.75 54.00 8.82
N ARG A 16 -15.61 53.63 7.84
CA ARG A 16 -16.38 54.43 6.84
C ARG A 16 -15.70 54.67 5.46
N GLY A 17 -16.36 54.52 4.29
CA GLY A 17 -17.69 53.98 3.96
C GLY A 17 -18.57 54.94 3.14
N ARG A 18 -19.06 54.52 1.96
CA ARG A 18 -20.27 55.09 1.28
C ARG A 18 -20.84 54.11 0.24
N ARG A 19 -22.10 54.37 -0.16
CA ARG A 19 -23.05 53.44 -0.82
C ARG A 19 -23.69 54.14 -2.07
N PRO A 20 -24.81 53.70 -2.70
CA PRO A 20 -24.85 53.50 -4.16
C PRO A 20 -25.88 54.38 -4.91
N ALA A 21 -25.98 54.18 -6.22
CA ALA A 21 -27.08 54.59 -7.11
C ALA A 21 -26.97 53.75 -8.43
N ALA A 22 -27.97 53.60 -9.29
CA ALA A 22 -29.44 53.59 -9.21
C ALA A 22 -29.95 53.08 -10.60
N GLY A 23 -31.16 52.53 -10.71
CA GLY A 23 -31.67 52.08 -12.03
C GLY A 23 -32.94 51.21 -11.98
N THR A 24 -34.10 51.87 -11.93
CA THR A 24 -35.42 51.32 -12.32
C THR A 24 -35.52 51.29 -13.87
N ASP A 25 -36.49 50.70 -14.57
CA ASP A 25 -37.95 50.78 -14.38
C ASP A 25 -38.73 49.91 -15.42
N ARG A 26 -40.06 49.78 -15.24
CA ARG A 26 -41.17 49.45 -16.20
C ARG A 26 -41.74 48.03 -16.34
N GLN A 27 -43.05 48.02 -16.65
CA GLN A 27 -44.05 46.95 -16.59
C GLN A 27 -44.88 46.87 -17.91
N ASP A 28 -45.32 45.65 -18.29
CA ASP A 28 -46.65 45.24 -18.82
C ASP A 28 -47.33 45.93 -20.06
N PRO A 29 -48.44 45.40 -20.65
CA PRO A 29 -48.67 44.04 -21.20
C PRO A 29 -49.22 44.04 -22.69
N PRO A 30 -50.25 43.24 -23.16
CA PRO A 30 -50.12 42.33 -24.32
C PRO A 30 -50.97 42.68 -25.57
N PRO A 31 -51.04 41.77 -26.57
CA PRO A 31 -52.35 41.46 -27.19
C PRO A 31 -52.65 39.94 -27.40
N ARG A 32 -53.87 39.64 -27.85
CA ARG A 32 -54.50 38.30 -27.89
C ARG A 32 -54.63 37.68 -29.30
N ALA A 33 -54.76 36.35 -29.29
CA ALA A 33 -55.59 35.47 -30.15
C ALA A 33 -55.22 35.24 -31.63
N GLY A 34 -55.02 33.94 -31.94
CA GLY A 34 -55.12 33.32 -33.26
C GLY A 34 -55.54 31.85 -33.08
N THR A 35 -56.51 31.37 -33.85
CA THR A 35 -57.24 30.11 -33.63
C THR A 35 -56.65 28.92 -34.39
N GLY A 36 -56.64 27.71 -33.78
CA GLY A 36 -56.10 26.49 -34.41
C GLY A 36 -56.52 25.20 -33.70
N ARG A 37 -57.62 24.60 -34.16
CA ARG A 37 -58.36 23.43 -33.65
C ARG A 37 -57.56 22.10 -33.72
N ALA A 38 -57.55 21.28 -32.66
CA ALA A 38 -57.80 19.82 -32.70
C ALA A 38 -57.68 19.10 -31.32
N ASP A 39 -58.55 18.11 -31.13
CA ASP A 39 -58.48 16.90 -30.29
C ASP A 39 -58.15 16.98 -28.78
N GLY A 40 -59.21 16.91 -27.99
CA GLY A 40 -59.13 16.62 -26.55
C GLY A 40 -59.12 15.12 -26.24
N ARG A 41 -58.07 14.65 -25.56
CA ARG A 41 -58.13 13.52 -24.63
C ARG A 41 -57.38 13.86 -23.35
N VAL A 42 -58.10 13.94 -22.23
CA VAL A 42 -57.52 14.09 -20.90
C VAL A 42 -56.92 12.75 -20.47
N SER A 43 -55.63 12.70 -20.17
CA SER A 43 -54.97 11.59 -19.49
C SER A 43 -53.72 12.07 -18.77
N ALA A 44 -53.63 11.75 -17.48
CA ALA A 44 -52.58 12.19 -16.56
C ALA A 44 -51.27 11.36 -16.73
N PRO A 45 -50.13 11.75 -16.12
CA PRO A 45 -48.81 11.32 -16.58
C PRO A 45 -48.49 9.84 -16.31
N ALA A 46 -47.66 9.28 -17.20
CA ALA A 46 -47.32 7.87 -17.22
C ALA A 46 -46.69 7.37 -15.91
N ALA A 47 -47.25 6.29 -15.37
CA ALA A 47 -46.71 5.61 -14.20
C ALA A 47 -45.34 4.99 -14.49
N VAL A 48 -44.39 5.19 -13.57
CA VAL A 48 -43.07 4.55 -13.60
C VAL A 48 -43.25 3.04 -13.34
N ALA A 49 -43.23 2.24 -14.41
CA ALA A 49 -43.27 0.79 -14.31
C ALA A 49 -41.97 0.26 -13.67
N ALA A 50 -42.05 -0.18 -12.42
CA ALA A 50 -40.95 -0.79 -11.70
C ALA A 50 -40.51 -2.10 -12.38
N ARG A 51 -39.27 -2.16 -12.88
CA ARG A 51 -38.65 -3.43 -13.30
C ARG A 51 -38.16 -4.17 -12.05
N PRO A 52 -38.32 -5.50 -11.97
CA PRO A 52 -38.05 -6.28 -10.76
C PRO A 52 -36.57 -6.24 -10.35
N ALA A 53 -36.33 -6.33 -9.03
CA ALA A 53 -35.05 -6.14 -8.37
C ALA A 53 -34.05 -7.29 -8.59
N ALA A 54 -33.58 -7.47 -9.84
CA ALA A 54 -32.67 -8.54 -10.25
C ALA A 54 -31.32 -8.01 -10.79
N ALA A 55 -30.68 -7.06 -10.07
CA ALA A 55 -29.37 -6.51 -10.47
C ALA A 55 -28.50 -6.02 -9.29
N ALA A 56 -28.48 -6.72 -8.15
CA ALA A 56 -27.67 -6.36 -6.98
C ALA A 56 -26.54 -7.36 -6.63
N ALA A 57 -26.19 -8.28 -7.56
CA ALA A 57 -24.97 -9.08 -7.46
C ALA A 57 -23.76 -8.22 -7.87
N GLY A 58 -23.16 -7.51 -6.90
CA GLY A 58 -22.07 -6.58 -7.14
C GLY A 58 -20.84 -7.25 -7.79
N ARG A 59 -20.68 -7.06 -9.11
CA ARG A 59 -19.51 -7.57 -9.87
C ARG A 59 -18.21 -7.23 -9.13
N ALA A 60 -17.36 -8.23 -8.93
CA ALA A 60 -15.99 -8.01 -8.50
C ALA A 60 -15.30 -7.12 -9.54
N LYS A 61 -14.63 -6.03 -9.11
CA LYS A 61 -13.78 -5.28 -10.05
C LYS A 61 -12.71 -6.24 -10.59
N ARG A 62 -12.46 -6.13 -11.89
CA ARG A 62 -11.48 -6.96 -12.60
C ARG A 62 -10.14 -6.92 -11.88
N HIS A 63 -9.54 -8.09 -11.67
CA HIS A 63 -8.22 -8.21 -11.06
C HIS A 63 -7.18 -7.45 -11.89
N VAL A 64 -6.40 -6.58 -11.24
CA VAL A 64 -5.40 -5.72 -11.88
C VAL A 64 -4.05 -6.43 -11.83
N HIS A 65 -3.73 -7.18 -12.88
CA HIS A 65 -2.52 -8.02 -12.93
C HIS A 65 -1.22 -7.19 -12.77
N GLU A 66 -1.21 -5.94 -13.21
CA GLU A 66 -0.09 -5.01 -12.99
C GLU A 66 0.30 -4.89 -11.50
N VAL A 67 -0.66 -5.03 -10.57
CA VAL A 67 -0.44 -4.97 -9.12
C VAL A 67 0.35 -6.17 -8.59
N ASP A 68 0.20 -7.36 -9.19
CA ASP A 68 0.93 -8.55 -8.74
C ASP A 68 2.45 -8.38 -8.97
N VAL A 69 2.83 -7.75 -10.08
CA VAL A 69 4.23 -7.41 -10.40
C VAL A 69 4.78 -6.39 -9.40
N VAL A 70 4.07 -5.27 -9.19
CA VAL A 70 4.48 -4.24 -8.22
C VAL A 70 4.66 -4.86 -6.84
N ARG A 71 3.73 -5.73 -6.42
CA ARG A 71 3.78 -6.42 -5.13
C ARG A 71 5.00 -7.33 -5.02
N VAL A 72 5.17 -8.28 -5.94
CA VAL A 72 6.26 -9.27 -5.88
C VAL A 72 7.63 -8.58 -5.91
N LEU A 73 7.82 -7.58 -6.79
CA LEU A 73 9.09 -6.85 -6.88
C LEU A 73 9.35 -5.98 -5.64
N THR A 74 8.33 -5.31 -5.09
CA THR A 74 8.48 -4.54 -3.85
C THR A 74 8.88 -5.44 -2.68
N PHE A 75 8.21 -6.58 -2.49
CA PHE A 75 8.55 -7.47 -1.36
C PHE A 75 9.90 -8.19 -1.54
N ALA A 76 10.32 -8.49 -2.77
CA ALA A 76 11.69 -8.95 -3.03
C ALA A 76 12.73 -7.88 -2.63
N ALA A 77 12.48 -6.62 -2.99
CA ALA A 77 13.34 -5.50 -2.62
C ALA A 77 13.32 -5.20 -1.09
N VAL A 78 12.20 -5.46 -0.38
CA VAL A 78 12.15 -5.40 1.10
C VAL A 78 13.08 -6.44 1.73
N ILE A 79 13.09 -7.68 1.23
CA ILE A 79 14.02 -8.71 1.73
C ILE A 79 15.46 -8.32 1.40
N ALA A 80 15.70 -7.71 0.23
CA ALA A 80 17.03 -7.24 -0.16
C ALA A 80 17.57 -6.15 0.78
N VAL A 81 16.79 -5.11 1.09
CA VAL A 81 17.27 -4.04 2.00
C VAL A 81 17.60 -4.59 3.38
N HIS A 82 16.75 -5.44 3.96
CA HIS A 82 17.03 -6.06 5.26
C HIS A 82 18.21 -7.02 5.22
N THR A 83 18.39 -7.78 4.14
CA THR A 83 19.59 -8.66 4.02
C THR A 83 20.87 -7.83 3.92
N ILE A 84 20.87 -6.75 3.13
CA ILE A 84 22.06 -5.87 3.01
C ILE A 84 22.38 -5.26 4.38
N SER A 85 21.40 -4.65 5.06
CA SER A 85 21.60 -4.05 6.38
C SER A 85 22.07 -5.02 7.46
N GLU A 86 21.68 -6.30 7.42
CA GLU A 86 22.09 -7.32 8.40
C GLU A 86 23.40 -8.06 8.04
N THR A 87 23.95 -7.85 6.83
CA THR A 87 25.19 -8.52 6.36
C THR A 87 26.34 -7.57 6.02
N SER A 88 26.10 -6.26 6.06
CA SER A 88 27.08 -5.21 5.78
C SER A 88 27.25 -4.27 6.97
N ALA A 89 28.40 -3.60 7.07
CA ALA A 89 28.62 -2.60 8.10
C ALA A 89 27.89 -1.28 7.78
N ASP A 90 27.48 -0.54 8.82
CA ASP A 90 26.94 0.84 8.70
C ASP A 90 27.87 1.82 7.97
N SER A 91 29.17 1.50 7.91
CA SER A 91 30.22 2.24 7.22
C SER A 91 30.54 1.73 5.80
N ASP A 92 29.87 0.68 5.32
CA ASP A 92 30.07 0.17 3.96
C ASP A 92 29.37 1.09 2.95
N VAL A 93 30.18 1.76 2.12
CA VAL A 93 29.70 2.72 1.11
C VAL A 93 28.94 2.03 -0.03
N GLY A 94 29.32 0.82 -0.41
CA GLY A 94 28.67 0.09 -1.50
C GLY A 94 27.32 -0.49 -1.08
N ALA A 95 27.27 -1.06 0.13
CA ALA A 95 26.04 -1.58 0.72
C ALA A 95 25.00 -0.46 0.93
N ASN A 96 25.42 0.69 1.48
CA ASN A 96 24.51 1.80 1.76
C ASN A 96 24.05 2.54 0.49
N ALA A 97 24.82 2.55 -0.60
CA ALA A 97 24.34 2.96 -1.93
C ALA A 97 23.15 2.08 -2.39
N ALA A 98 23.32 0.75 -2.34
CA ALA A 98 22.24 -0.18 -2.69
C ALA A 98 21.00 0.00 -1.79
N VAL A 99 21.18 0.22 -0.49
CA VAL A 99 20.09 0.54 0.46
C VAL A 99 19.39 1.86 0.11
N MET A 100 20.13 2.91 -0.24
CA MET A 100 19.58 4.21 -0.68
C MET A 100 18.63 4.03 -1.87
N LEU A 101 19.01 3.22 -2.86
CA LEU A 101 18.12 2.89 -3.97
C LEU A 101 16.94 2.01 -3.53
N LEU A 102 17.10 1.05 -2.63
CA LEU A 102 16.03 0.17 -2.16
C LEU A 102 15.00 0.84 -1.22
N HIS A 103 15.29 2.03 -0.70
CA HIS A 103 14.38 2.75 0.21
C HIS A 103 13.02 3.14 -0.40
N PHE A 104 12.84 3.09 -1.73
CA PHE A 104 11.52 3.27 -2.36
C PHE A 104 10.46 2.25 -1.87
N THR A 105 10.91 1.08 -1.38
CA THR A 105 10.05 -0.07 -1.06
C THR A 105 8.95 0.24 -0.06
N ARG A 106 9.28 1.05 0.96
CA ARG A 106 8.34 1.56 1.96
C ARG A 106 7.18 2.33 1.31
N GLU A 107 7.54 3.19 0.37
CA GLU A 107 6.62 4.10 -0.30
C GLU A 107 5.81 3.41 -1.39
N ALA A 108 6.40 2.41 -2.06
CA ALA A 108 5.69 1.48 -2.93
C ALA A 108 4.61 0.70 -2.17
N PHE A 109 4.88 0.25 -0.94
CA PHE A 109 3.91 -0.45 -0.11
C PHE A 109 2.72 0.44 0.28
N PHE A 110 2.97 1.68 0.72
CA PHE A 110 1.88 2.59 1.10
C PHE A 110 1.10 3.13 -0.11
N CYS A 111 1.76 3.34 -1.24
CA CYS A 111 1.11 3.59 -2.53
C CYS A 111 0.22 2.42 -2.96
N LEU A 112 0.72 1.19 -2.89
CA LEU A 112 -0.08 -0.01 -3.17
C LEU A 112 -1.27 -0.14 -2.20
N THR A 113 -1.11 0.23 -0.93
CA THR A 113 -2.18 0.22 0.07
C THR A 113 -3.29 1.22 -0.29
N GLY A 114 -2.94 2.48 -0.57
CA GLY A 114 -3.90 3.50 -1.03
C GLY A 114 -4.61 3.09 -2.32
N PHE A 115 -3.87 2.53 -3.28
CA PHE A 115 -4.41 2.02 -4.54
C PHE A 115 -5.45 0.92 -4.30
N VAL A 116 -5.10 -0.13 -3.55
CA VAL A 116 -5.98 -1.28 -3.32
C VAL A 116 -7.27 -0.87 -2.60
N LEU A 117 -7.17 0.03 -1.62
CA LEU A 117 -8.32 0.52 -0.86
C LEU A 117 -9.29 1.31 -1.75
N VAL A 118 -8.80 2.32 -2.48
CA VAL A 118 -9.67 3.11 -3.36
C VAL A 118 -10.21 2.27 -4.52
N HIS A 119 -9.38 1.44 -5.14
CA HIS A 119 -9.83 0.55 -6.21
C HIS A 119 -10.96 -0.38 -5.73
N GLN A 120 -10.81 -1.04 -4.58
CA GLN A 120 -11.78 -2.04 -4.12
C GLN A 120 -13.08 -1.47 -3.54
N TYR A 121 -13.06 -0.29 -2.92
CA TYR A 121 -14.19 0.18 -2.10
C TYR A 121 -14.83 1.51 -2.51
N LEU A 122 -14.20 2.36 -3.33
CA LEU A 122 -14.68 3.73 -3.56
C LEU A 122 -16.13 3.78 -4.08
N ASP A 123 -16.47 2.87 -4.99
CA ASP A 123 -17.76 2.83 -5.71
C ASP A 123 -18.74 1.78 -5.15
N ARG A 124 -18.52 1.34 -3.90
CA ARG A 124 -19.33 0.28 -3.27
C ARG A 124 -20.16 0.79 -2.09
N PRO A 125 -21.32 0.18 -1.81
CA PRO A 125 -22.06 0.46 -0.58
C PRO A 125 -21.16 0.19 0.63
N PHE A 126 -20.84 1.26 1.37
CA PHE A 126 -19.75 1.27 2.32
C PHE A 126 -20.24 1.05 3.76
N ALA A 127 -20.26 -0.22 4.19
CA ALA A 127 -20.55 -0.60 5.57
C ALA A 127 -19.29 -0.47 6.44
N LEU A 128 -19.05 0.73 6.99
CA LEU A 128 -17.86 1.10 7.77
C LEU A 128 -17.45 0.04 8.82
N ARG A 129 -18.38 -0.38 9.68
CA ARG A 129 -18.15 -1.39 10.73
C ARG A 129 -17.65 -2.73 10.15
N ARG A 130 -18.27 -3.20 9.06
CA ARG A 130 -17.91 -4.47 8.38
C ARG A 130 -16.56 -4.36 7.66
N PHE A 131 -16.25 -3.19 7.10
CA PHE A 131 -14.96 -2.90 6.49
C PHE A 131 -13.83 -2.96 7.52
N TRP A 132 -13.95 -2.22 8.63
CA TRP A 132 -12.95 -2.23 9.69
C TRP A 132 -12.82 -3.62 10.34
N ALA A 133 -13.92 -4.25 10.76
CA ALA A 133 -13.87 -5.59 11.37
C ALA A 133 -13.11 -6.61 10.49
N ARG A 134 -13.35 -6.61 9.16
CA ARG A 134 -12.59 -7.49 8.24
C ARG A 134 -11.13 -7.07 8.07
N ARG A 135 -10.81 -5.78 7.98
CA ARG A 135 -9.43 -5.29 7.75
C ARG A 135 -8.55 -5.46 8.99
N PHE A 136 -9.06 -5.10 10.16
CA PHE A 136 -8.37 -5.30 11.43
C PHE A 136 -8.24 -6.78 11.79
N LEU A 137 -9.19 -7.66 11.43
CA LEU A 137 -9.00 -9.11 11.59
C LEU A 137 -7.86 -9.65 10.69
N LEU A 138 -7.81 -9.25 9.41
CA LEU A 138 -6.84 -9.78 8.45
C LEU A 138 -5.40 -9.27 8.63
N VAL A 139 -5.22 -8.12 9.31
CA VAL A 139 -3.89 -7.50 9.53
C VAL A 139 -3.54 -7.40 11.01
N GLY A 140 -4.50 -7.05 11.87
CA GLY A 140 -4.31 -6.95 13.32
C GLY A 140 -4.09 -8.30 14.01
N THR A 141 -4.71 -9.39 13.55
CA THR A 141 -4.41 -10.72 14.12
C THR A 141 -2.98 -11.17 13.82
N PRO A 142 -2.46 -11.08 12.57
CA PRO A 142 -1.03 -11.25 12.31
C PRO A 142 -0.13 -10.29 13.08
N TYR A 143 -0.51 -9.00 13.19
CA TYR A 143 0.25 -8.02 13.96
C TYR A 143 0.47 -8.47 15.40
N VAL A 144 -0.60 -8.84 16.11
CA VAL A 144 -0.50 -9.28 17.52
C VAL A 144 0.31 -10.56 17.64
N VAL A 145 0.04 -11.57 16.81
CA VAL A 145 0.71 -12.88 16.91
C VAL A 145 2.20 -12.79 16.58
N TRP A 146 2.58 -12.04 15.55
CA TRP A 146 4.00 -11.83 15.22
C TRP A 146 4.69 -10.90 16.22
N SER A 147 4.03 -9.86 16.74
CA SER A 147 4.62 -9.04 17.81
C SER A 147 4.89 -9.85 19.08
N VAL A 148 4.01 -10.77 19.46
CA VAL A 148 4.27 -11.73 20.56
C VAL A 148 5.45 -12.64 20.22
N ALA A 149 5.49 -13.22 19.01
CA ALA A 149 6.56 -14.12 18.59
C ALA A 149 7.94 -13.44 18.55
N TYR A 150 8.04 -12.24 17.97
CA TYR A 150 9.29 -11.46 17.92
C TYR A 150 9.73 -10.96 19.30
N THR A 151 8.79 -10.56 20.16
CA THR A 151 9.13 -10.17 21.55
C THR A 151 9.68 -11.37 22.33
N ALA A 152 9.04 -12.55 22.21
CA ALA A 152 9.52 -13.79 22.83
C ALA A 152 10.88 -14.25 22.26
N LEU A 153 11.12 -14.06 20.96
CA LEU A 153 12.42 -14.30 20.33
C LEU A 153 13.50 -13.35 20.88
N GLY A 154 13.17 -12.09 21.16
CA GLY A 154 14.05 -11.15 21.86
C GLY A 154 14.41 -11.62 23.28
N TRP A 155 13.43 -12.08 24.07
CA TRP A 155 13.65 -12.65 25.41
C TRP A 155 14.43 -13.97 25.43
N TRP A 156 14.50 -14.66 24.28
CA TRP A 156 15.32 -15.86 24.11
C TRP A 156 16.79 -15.53 23.80
N GLN A 157 17.03 -14.45 23.05
CA GLN A 157 18.38 -14.03 22.67
C GLN A 157 19.10 -13.19 23.75
N GLY A 158 18.35 -12.32 24.43
CA GLY A 158 18.89 -11.49 25.50
C GLY A 158 18.96 -12.21 26.85
N PRO A 159 19.83 -11.76 27.78
CA PRO A 159 19.69 -12.15 29.18
C PRO A 159 18.31 -11.70 29.68
N ARG A 160 17.59 -12.58 30.38
CA ARG A 160 16.28 -12.27 30.98
C ARG A 160 16.46 -11.33 32.18
N THR A 161 16.55 -10.04 31.89
CA THR A 161 16.56 -8.96 32.89
C THR A 161 15.13 -8.47 33.14
N GLY A 162 14.87 -8.06 34.38
CA GLY A 162 13.54 -7.57 34.79
C GLY A 162 12.57 -8.66 35.25
N THR A 163 11.47 -8.19 35.83
CA THR A 163 10.37 -9.00 36.36
C THR A 163 9.41 -9.45 35.26
N LEU A 164 8.39 -10.25 35.62
CA LEU A 164 7.28 -10.55 34.72
C LEU A 164 6.50 -9.28 34.33
N VAL A 165 6.42 -8.29 35.22
CA VAL A 165 5.75 -7.01 34.95
C VAL A 165 6.49 -6.23 33.87
N ASP A 166 7.81 -6.20 33.91
CA ASP A 166 8.65 -5.53 32.91
C ASP A 166 8.50 -6.19 31.52
N GLN A 167 8.45 -7.53 31.47
CA GLN A 167 8.19 -8.28 30.24
C GLN A 167 6.79 -7.98 29.66
N VAL A 168 5.75 -7.94 30.50
CA VAL A 168 4.39 -7.59 30.05
C VAL A 168 4.31 -6.13 29.59
N ALA A 169 5.00 -5.21 30.28
CA ALA A 169 5.09 -3.81 29.89
C ALA A 169 5.82 -3.65 28.54
N GLN A 170 6.92 -4.38 28.33
CA GLN A 170 7.64 -4.39 27.05
C GLN A 170 6.77 -4.94 25.92
N LEU A 171 6.03 -6.04 26.13
CA LEU A 171 5.10 -6.56 25.13
C LEU A 171 3.97 -5.54 24.82
N GLY A 172 3.46 -4.86 25.84
CA GLY A 172 2.48 -3.77 25.69
C GLY A 172 3.03 -2.61 24.86
N HIS A 173 4.26 -2.16 25.14
CA HIS A 173 4.96 -1.14 24.35
C HIS A 173 5.16 -1.59 22.90
N ASN A 174 5.65 -2.81 22.68
CA ASN A 174 5.87 -3.41 21.36
C ASN A 174 4.57 -3.52 20.53
N LEU A 175 3.43 -3.78 21.19
CA LEU A 175 2.10 -3.80 20.57
C LEU A 175 1.53 -2.40 20.30
N LEU A 176 1.86 -1.40 21.13
CA LEU A 176 1.37 -0.03 20.96
C LEU A 176 2.14 0.73 19.87
N PHE A 177 3.46 0.58 19.82
CA PHE A 177 4.34 1.31 18.90
C PHE A 177 4.82 0.51 17.69
N GLY A 178 4.54 -0.81 17.63
CA GLY A 178 4.98 -1.65 16.52
C GLY A 178 6.47 -1.98 16.53
N THR A 179 7.12 -1.79 17.68
CA THR A 179 8.57 -1.92 17.91
C THR A 179 9.03 -3.36 18.19
N ALA A 180 8.14 -4.36 18.10
CA ALA A 180 8.47 -5.78 18.31
C ALA A 180 9.60 -6.30 17.40
N TRP A 181 9.69 -5.78 16.17
CA TRP A 181 10.82 -5.98 15.24
C TRP A 181 10.81 -4.89 14.18
N TYR A 182 11.93 -4.65 13.48
CA TYR A 182 12.16 -3.50 12.58
C TYR A 182 11.10 -3.23 11.49
N HIS A 183 10.28 -4.23 11.15
CA HIS A 183 9.25 -4.17 10.11
C HIS A 183 7.83 -4.03 10.69
N MET A 184 7.59 -4.41 11.95
CA MET A 184 6.23 -4.60 12.47
C MET A 184 5.36 -3.33 12.45
N TYR A 185 5.98 -2.15 12.53
CA TYR A 185 5.29 -0.86 12.40
C TYR A 185 4.52 -0.70 11.08
N PHE A 186 4.92 -1.34 9.97
CA PHE A 186 4.18 -1.27 8.70
C PHE A 186 2.73 -1.78 8.84
N LEU A 187 2.49 -2.77 9.71
CA LEU A 187 1.14 -3.26 9.99
C LEU A 187 0.35 -2.26 10.84
N LEU A 188 0.99 -1.64 11.83
CA LEU A 188 0.42 -0.57 12.64
C LEU A 188 0.01 0.62 11.77
N VAL A 189 0.89 1.10 10.90
CA VAL A 189 0.61 2.16 9.93
C VAL A 189 -0.47 1.73 8.92
N SER A 190 -0.45 0.48 8.44
CA SER A 190 -1.52 -0.04 7.57
C SER A 190 -2.89 0.02 8.24
N MET A 191 -2.97 -0.31 9.53
CA MET A 191 -4.19 -0.20 10.32
C MET A 191 -4.63 1.26 10.51
N GLN A 192 -3.70 2.20 10.70
CA GLN A 192 -4.01 3.64 10.68
C GLN A 192 -4.56 4.09 9.32
N VAL A 193 -3.99 3.64 8.20
CA VAL A 193 -4.51 3.94 6.85
C VAL A 193 -5.90 3.32 6.64
N TYR A 194 -6.20 2.17 7.23
CA TYR A 194 -7.56 1.60 7.22
C TYR A 194 -8.54 2.40 8.08
N LEU A 195 -8.10 2.93 9.22
CA LEU A 195 -8.90 3.84 10.05
C LEU A 195 -9.21 5.15 9.30
N LEU A 196 -8.22 5.71 8.61
CA LEU A 196 -8.31 6.96 7.83
C LEU A 196 -8.97 6.79 6.45
N TYR A 197 -9.20 5.56 5.98
CA TYR A 197 -9.79 5.30 4.66
C TYR A 197 -11.10 6.09 4.36
N PRO A 198 -12.06 6.25 5.28
CA PRO A 198 -13.28 7.02 5.00
C PRO A 198 -12.98 8.48 4.66
N LEU A 199 -12.02 9.10 5.35
CA LEU A 199 -11.56 10.46 5.10
C LEU A 199 -10.81 10.55 3.76
N LEU A 200 -9.94 9.59 3.46
CA LEU A 200 -9.24 9.51 2.17
C LEU A 200 -10.22 9.38 1.00
N ALA A 201 -11.21 8.48 1.10
CA ALA A 201 -12.23 8.29 0.08
C ALA A 201 -13.09 9.55 -0.12
N GLU A 202 -13.42 10.25 0.95
CA GLU A 202 -14.18 11.50 0.89
C GLU A 202 -13.36 12.66 0.32
N LEU A 203 -12.09 12.78 0.70
CA LEU A 203 -11.15 13.76 0.15
C LEU A 203 -11.00 13.58 -1.38
N VAL A 204 -10.84 12.34 -1.84
CA VAL A 204 -10.78 12.02 -3.28
C VAL A 204 -12.10 12.37 -3.98
N ARG A 205 -13.26 12.06 -3.40
CA ARG A 205 -14.56 12.45 -4.03
C ARG A 205 -14.75 13.97 -4.08
N ARG A 206 -14.51 14.69 -2.97
CA ARG A 206 -14.71 16.15 -2.88
C ARG A 206 -13.77 16.96 -3.75
N THR A 207 -12.57 16.43 -4.03
CA THR A 207 -11.58 17.10 -4.87
C THR A 207 -11.63 16.68 -6.33
N ALA A 208 -12.67 15.95 -6.76
CA ALA A 208 -12.88 15.59 -8.17
C ALA A 208 -12.73 16.82 -9.10
N GLY A 209 -11.97 16.65 -10.18
CA GLY A 209 -11.56 17.75 -11.08
C GLY A 209 -10.36 18.58 -10.60
N ARG A 210 -10.01 18.56 -9.30
CA ARG A 210 -8.89 19.29 -8.69
C ARG A 210 -7.76 18.38 -8.17
N HIS A 211 -7.72 17.09 -8.55
CA HIS A 211 -6.71 16.13 -8.07
C HIS A 211 -5.26 16.56 -8.34
N GLY A 212 -4.99 17.41 -9.34
CA GLY A 212 -3.66 17.99 -9.55
C GLY A 212 -3.22 18.93 -8.43
N LEU A 213 -4.13 19.78 -7.93
CA LEU A 213 -3.88 20.64 -6.77
C LEU A 213 -3.74 19.81 -5.49
N LEU A 214 -4.56 18.77 -5.31
CA LEU A 214 -4.45 17.87 -4.18
C LEU A 214 -3.09 17.13 -4.16
N LEU A 215 -2.63 16.64 -5.31
CA LEU A 215 -1.31 16.02 -5.44
C LEU A 215 -0.17 17.01 -5.18
N ALA A 216 -0.27 18.25 -5.68
CA ALA A 216 0.72 19.30 -5.41
C ALA A 216 0.77 19.67 -3.92
N ALA A 217 -0.39 19.79 -3.26
CA ALA A 217 -0.47 20.05 -1.82
C ALA A 217 0.11 18.88 -0.99
N GLY A 218 -0.19 17.63 -1.37
CA GLY A 218 0.39 16.45 -0.74
C GLY A 218 1.91 16.36 -0.92
N LEU A 219 2.42 16.75 -2.10
CA LEU A 219 3.86 16.80 -2.36
C LEU A 219 4.54 17.90 -1.53
N ALA A 220 3.96 19.10 -1.48
CA ALA A 220 4.45 20.19 -0.65
C ALA A 220 4.46 19.81 0.84
N ALA A 221 3.40 19.15 1.33
CA ALA A 221 3.34 18.65 2.70
C ALA A 221 4.41 17.60 3.00
N GLN A 222 4.68 16.67 2.07
CA GLN A 222 5.73 15.66 2.22
C GLN A 222 7.12 16.30 2.28
N LEU A 223 7.41 17.24 1.37
CA LEU A 223 8.69 17.94 1.32
C LEU A 223 8.89 18.83 2.55
N ALA A 224 7.85 19.53 3.00
CA ALA A 224 7.89 20.32 4.24
C ALA A 224 8.14 19.44 5.47
N MET A 225 7.45 18.31 5.60
CA MET A 225 7.66 17.36 6.68
C MET A 225 9.10 16.82 6.67
N VAL A 226 9.59 16.32 5.53
CA VAL A 226 10.96 15.80 5.40
C VAL A 226 12.00 16.89 5.68
N ALA A 227 11.78 18.14 5.26
CA ALA A 227 12.65 19.26 5.59
C ALA A 227 12.65 19.59 7.10
N VAL A 228 11.50 19.54 7.77
CA VAL A 228 11.40 19.72 9.23
C VAL A 228 12.15 18.59 9.94
N LEU A 229 11.89 17.32 9.59
CA LEU A 229 12.55 16.15 10.18
C LEU A 229 14.08 16.25 10.06
N ARG A 230 14.60 16.69 8.90
CA ARG A 230 16.04 16.72 8.63
C ARG A 230 16.76 17.96 9.14
N TYR A 231 16.17 19.15 9.01
CA TYR A 231 16.87 20.42 9.22
C TYR A 231 16.40 21.21 10.44
N ALA A 232 15.18 20.96 10.94
CA ALA A 232 14.62 21.67 12.09
C ALA A 232 13.72 20.76 12.96
N PRO A 233 14.20 19.59 13.42
CA PRO A 233 13.40 18.68 14.24
C PRO A 233 13.02 19.38 15.57
N PRO A 234 11.71 19.48 15.90
CA PRO A 234 11.26 20.05 17.16
C PRO A 234 11.79 19.21 18.34
N ARG A 235 12.47 19.87 19.28
CA ARG A 235 13.20 19.19 20.37
C ARG A 235 12.38 18.94 21.65
N GLY A 236 11.06 19.12 21.61
CA GLY A 236 10.21 18.91 22.77
C GLY A 236 8.74 19.27 22.55
N GLY A 237 7.92 18.98 23.56
CA GLY A 237 6.47 19.11 23.49
C GLY A 237 5.80 18.08 22.57
N TRP A 238 4.48 18.14 22.46
CA TRP A 238 3.68 17.18 21.67
C TRP A 238 4.13 17.07 20.20
N LEU A 239 4.63 18.18 19.61
CA LEU A 239 5.12 18.19 18.23
C LEU A 239 6.47 17.49 18.10
N GLY A 240 7.33 17.58 19.13
CA GLY A 240 8.56 16.80 19.23
C GLY A 240 8.28 15.31 19.31
N GLU A 241 7.30 14.89 20.10
CA GLU A 241 6.86 13.48 20.18
C GLU A 241 6.32 12.94 18.85
N VAL A 242 5.49 13.71 18.16
CA VAL A 242 4.98 13.35 16.82
C VAL A 242 6.11 13.23 15.80
N VAL A 243 7.13 14.08 15.90
CA VAL A 243 8.33 14.02 15.04
C VAL A 243 9.25 12.86 15.44
N ALA A 244 9.39 12.52 16.72
CA ALA A 244 10.17 11.37 17.16
C ALA A 244 9.60 10.04 16.60
N HIS A 245 8.27 9.93 16.53
CA HIS A 245 7.53 8.74 16.09
C HIS A 245 7.02 8.82 14.63
N HIS A 246 7.62 9.67 13.80
CA HIS A 246 7.17 9.94 12.42
C HIS A 246 7.12 8.71 11.50
N ASP A 247 7.94 7.70 11.78
CA ASP A 247 8.02 6.43 11.05
C ASP A 247 6.88 5.46 11.37
N VAL A 248 6.34 5.51 12.59
CA VAL A 248 5.19 4.68 13.00
C VAL A 248 3.84 5.37 12.76
N LEU A 249 3.82 6.55 12.13
CA LEU A 249 2.62 7.35 11.87
C LEU A 249 2.26 7.43 10.37
N ALA A 250 0.98 7.26 10.04
CA ALA A 250 0.46 7.36 8.67
C ALA A 250 0.68 8.72 8.00
N VAL A 251 0.92 9.79 8.78
CA VAL A 251 1.30 11.11 8.25
C VAL A 251 2.64 11.07 7.52
N GLY A 252 3.57 10.22 7.95
CA GLY A 252 4.87 9.99 7.28
C GLY A 252 4.72 9.56 5.81
N TYR A 253 3.59 8.96 5.46
CA TYR A 253 3.34 8.30 4.18
C TYR A 253 2.18 8.89 3.39
N GLN A 254 1.67 10.05 3.81
CA GLN A 254 0.44 10.64 3.28
C GLN A 254 0.48 10.86 1.76
N LEU A 255 1.62 11.31 1.22
CA LEU A 255 1.79 11.51 -0.22
C LEU A 255 1.64 10.20 -0.99
N TYR A 256 2.25 9.12 -0.52
CA TYR A 256 2.28 7.87 -1.26
C TYR A 256 0.92 7.17 -1.20
N VAL A 257 0.27 7.16 -0.04
CA VAL A 257 -1.14 6.72 0.09
C VAL A 257 -2.05 7.51 -0.86
N LEU A 258 -1.87 8.84 -0.94
CA LEU A 258 -2.61 9.70 -1.84
C LEU A 258 -2.31 9.41 -3.33
N VAL A 259 -1.04 9.25 -3.72
CA VAL A 259 -0.65 8.87 -5.09
C VAL A 259 -1.33 7.56 -5.49
N GLY A 260 -1.28 6.54 -4.62
CA GLY A 260 -1.96 5.27 -4.83
C GLY A 260 -3.47 5.42 -5.03
N ALA A 261 -4.10 6.17 -4.14
CA ALA A 261 -5.53 6.50 -4.20
C ALA A 261 -5.91 7.20 -5.52
N LEU A 262 -5.14 8.21 -5.95
CA LEU A 262 -5.40 8.95 -7.17
C LEU A 262 -5.12 8.12 -8.44
N VAL A 263 -4.12 7.24 -8.43
CA VAL A 263 -3.87 6.28 -9.52
C VAL A 263 -4.99 5.25 -9.63
N ALA A 264 -5.55 4.79 -8.50
CA ALA A 264 -6.72 3.90 -8.50
C ALA A 264 -7.99 4.59 -9.02
N TYR A 265 -8.19 5.87 -8.69
CA TYR A 265 -9.30 6.68 -9.20
C TYR A 265 -9.18 6.91 -10.72
N HIS A 266 -7.97 7.24 -11.20
CA HIS A 266 -7.69 7.56 -12.61
C HIS A 266 -7.12 6.36 -13.40
N LEU A 267 -7.43 5.12 -13.00
CA LEU A 267 -6.75 3.90 -13.46
C LEU A 267 -6.57 3.82 -14.98
N ASP A 268 -7.63 4.04 -15.78
CA ASP A 268 -7.56 3.94 -17.24
C ASP A 268 -6.76 5.08 -17.89
N ARG A 269 -6.75 6.27 -17.27
CA ARG A 269 -5.96 7.42 -17.74
C ARG A 269 -4.49 7.21 -17.41
N CYS A 270 -4.18 6.85 -16.16
CA CYS A 270 -2.82 6.53 -15.70
C CYS A 270 -2.22 5.38 -16.51
N THR A 271 -2.97 4.29 -16.69
CA THR A 271 -2.52 3.12 -17.47
C THR A 271 -2.22 3.46 -18.93
N ARG A 272 -3.08 4.23 -19.60
CA ARG A 272 -2.80 4.70 -20.98
C ARG A 272 -1.59 5.62 -21.04
N TRP A 273 -1.49 6.59 -20.15
CA TRP A 273 -0.35 7.52 -20.11
C TRP A 273 0.97 6.78 -19.89
N LEU A 274 1.00 5.84 -18.94
CA LEU A 274 2.17 5.05 -18.58
C LEU A 274 2.65 4.17 -19.74
N ARG A 275 1.71 3.60 -20.50
CA ARG A 275 1.99 2.79 -21.70
C ARG A 275 2.54 3.64 -22.85
N ALA A 276 2.04 4.87 -23.03
CA ALA A 276 2.53 5.79 -24.06
C ALA A 276 3.89 6.43 -23.73
N HIS A 277 4.22 6.60 -22.46
CA HIS A 277 5.41 7.37 -22.01
C HIS A 277 6.49 6.52 -21.33
N ARG A 278 6.53 5.21 -21.57
CA ARG A 278 7.49 4.26 -20.95
C ARG A 278 8.93 4.77 -20.95
N GLY A 279 9.43 5.26 -22.09
CA GLY A 279 10.79 5.83 -22.19
C GLY A 279 11.02 7.02 -21.26
N ARG A 280 10.03 7.91 -21.10
CA ARG A 280 10.10 9.05 -20.16
C ARG A 280 10.06 8.59 -18.70
N VAL A 281 9.31 7.53 -18.39
CA VAL A 281 9.26 6.93 -17.04
C VAL A 281 10.61 6.28 -16.69
N CYS A 282 11.20 5.50 -17.61
CA CYS A 282 12.54 4.95 -17.43
C CYS A 282 13.59 6.06 -17.28
N ALA A 283 13.55 7.09 -18.13
CA ALA A 283 14.47 8.23 -18.01
C ALA A 283 14.31 8.96 -16.67
N ALA A 284 13.07 9.24 -16.22
CA ALA A 284 12.82 9.86 -14.92
C ALA A 284 13.32 8.99 -13.75
N ALA A 285 13.14 7.67 -13.82
CA ALA A 285 13.68 6.75 -12.82
C ALA A 285 15.22 6.73 -12.81
N LEU A 286 15.87 6.67 -13.96
CA LEU A 286 17.34 6.73 -14.06
C LEU A 286 17.89 8.08 -13.57
N LEU A 287 17.25 9.20 -13.92
CA LEU A 287 17.66 10.54 -13.49
C LEU A 287 17.50 10.72 -11.97
N THR A 288 16.40 10.23 -11.39
CA THR A 288 16.16 10.36 -9.94
C THR A 288 16.96 9.35 -9.12
N ALA A 289 17.24 8.15 -9.64
CA ALA A 289 18.21 7.22 -9.06
C ALA A 289 19.62 7.84 -9.06
N GLY A 290 20.05 8.39 -10.19
CA GLY A 290 21.35 9.07 -10.30
C GLY A 290 21.46 10.30 -9.39
N ALA A 291 20.37 11.04 -9.20
CA ALA A 291 20.32 12.15 -8.23
C ALA A 291 20.36 11.66 -6.77
N ALA A 292 19.70 10.55 -6.44
CA ALA A 292 19.75 9.93 -5.12
C ALA A 292 21.16 9.42 -4.78
N GLU A 293 21.81 8.75 -5.72
CA GLU A 293 23.20 8.29 -5.59
C GLU A 293 24.20 9.45 -5.53
N ALA A 294 24.03 10.48 -6.37
CA ALA A 294 24.88 11.68 -6.31
C ALA A 294 24.76 12.39 -4.95
N TRP A 295 23.53 12.56 -4.43
CA TRP A 295 23.27 13.13 -3.10
C TRP A 295 23.94 12.30 -2.00
N TYR A 296 23.76 10.98 -2.04
CA TYR A 296 24.36 10.03 -1.11
C TYR A 296 25.90 10.13 -1.11
N LEU A 297 26.53 10.05 -2.28
CA LEU A 297 27.99 10.13 -2.42
C LEU A 297 28.55 11.51 -2.02
N ILE A 298 27.82 12.60 -2.27
CA ILE A 298 28.18 13.94 -1.79
C ILE A 298 28.12 14.00 -0.27
N ALA A 299 27.06 13.46 0.35
CA ALA A 299 26.90 13.42 1.80
C ALA A 299 28.02 12.61 2.49
N VAL A 300 28.36 11.43 1.95
CA VAL A 300 29.46 10.59 2.46
C VAL A 300 30.82 11.28 2.29
N ARG A 301 31.10 11.88 1.13
CA ARG A 301 32.33 12.68 0.92
C ARG A 301 32.41 13.91 1.81
N GLY A 302 31.26 14.47 2.21
CA GLY A 302 31.12 15.51 3.23
C GLY A 302 31.26 15.03 4.68
N GLY A 303 31.64 13.76 4.91
CA GLY A 303 31.91 13.21 6.24
C GLY A 303 30.69 12.63 6.98
N GLN A 304 29.52 12.54 6.34
CA GLN A 304 28.39 11.80 6.94
C GLN A 304 28.66 10.29 6.90
N ARG A 305 28.16 9.56 7.90
CA ARG A 305 28.20 8.10 7.89
C ARG A 305 27.35 7.57 6.72
N PRO A 306 27.79 6.51 6.01
CA PRO A 306 27.02 5.89 4.93
C PRO A 306 25.56 5.56 5.30
N SER A 307 25.30 4.97 6.47
CA SER A 307 23.94 4.71 6.93
C SER A 307 23.08 5.98 7.10
N ASP A 308 23.62 7.04 7.70
CA ASP A 308 22.94 8.34 7.86
C ASP A 308 22.69 9.04 6.51
N ALA A 309 23.67 8.95 5.60
CA ALA A 309 23.60 9.53 4.26
C ALA A 309 22.57 8.80 3.37
N ALA A 310 22.42 7.48 3.54
CA ALA A 310 21.46 6.65 2.81
C ALA A 310 20.03 6.67 3.42
N ALA A 311 19.82 7.33 4.56
CA ALA A 311 18.57 7.26 5.31
C ALA A 311 17.31 7.53 4.47
N VAL A 312 16.25 6.74 4.70
CA VAL A 312 14.97 6.81 3.97
C VAL A 312 14.31 8.20 3.95
N TRP A 313 14.57 9.04 4.96
CA TRP A 313 14.02 10.39 5.09
C TRP A 313 14.90 11.49 4.48
N GLN A 314 15.82 11.17 3.57
CA GLN A 314 16.53 12.17 2.77
C GLN A 314 15.56 12.81 1.75
N PRO A 315 15.55 14.14 1.53
CA PRO A 315 14.62 14.81 0.60
C PRO A 315 14.61 14.24 -0.81
N VAL A 316 15.76 13.76 -1.29
CA VAL A 316 15.93 13.16 -2.63
C VAL A 316 15.22 11.80 -2.79
N VAL A 317 14.89 11.11 -1.69
CA VAL A 317 14.15 9.84 -1.70
C VAL A 317 12.70 10.06 -2.16
N VAL A 318 12.12 11.25 -1.99
CA VAL A 318 10.75 11.57 -2.43
C VAL A 318 10.59 11.46 -3.95
N PRO A 319 11.34 12.22 -4.80
CA PRO A 319 11.23 12.08 -6.25
C PRO A 319 11.69 10.71 -6.75
N TRP A 320 12.74 10.12 -6.15
CA TRP A 320 13.18 8.75 -6.46
C TRP A 320 12.06 7.73 -6.25
N SER A 321 11.39 7.75 -5.09
CA SER A 321 10.34 6.79 -4.75
C SER A 321 9.14 6.88 -5.68
N ILE A 322 8.73 8.10 -6.06
CA ILE A 322 7.65 8.31 -7.04
C ILE A 322 8.05 7.71 -8.40
N ALA A 323 9.28 7.94 -8.86
CA ALA A 323 9.77 7.43 -10.14
C ALA A 323 9.96 5.91 -10.14
N ALA A 324 10.47 5.33 -9.04
CA ALA A 324 10.61 3.89 -8.86
C ALA A 324 9.25 3.18 -8.86
N VAL A 325 8.25 3.72 -8.15
CA VAL A 325 6.87 3.20 -8.18
C VAL A 325 6.25 3.29 -9.58
N ALA A 326 6.47 4.41 -10.29
CA ALA A 326 6.03 4.56 -11.67
C ALA A 326 6.73 3.57 -12.61
N LEU A 327 8.02 3.28 -12.40
CA LEU A 327 8.78 2.27 -13.15
C LEU A 327 8.25 0.86 -12.89
N LEU A 328 8.01 0.47 -11.62
CA LEU A 328 7.41 -0.82 -11.29
C LEU A 328 6.02 -0.99 -11.93
N ALA A 329 5.19 0.06 -11.90
CA ALA A 329 3.91 0.07 -12.58
C ALA A 329 4.07 -0.02 -14.12
N ALA A 330 5.10 0.60 -14.69
CA ALA A 330 5.39 0.53 -16.12
C ALA A 330 5.79 -0.89 -16.54
N ILE A 331 6.69 -1.53 -15.79
CA ILE A 331 7.09 -2.94 -15.94
C ILE A 331 5.85 -3.84 -15.83
N GLY A 332 5.04 -3.66 -14.79
CA GLY A 332 3.75 -4.35 -14.63
C GLY A 332 2.85 -4.19 -15.85
N SER A 333 2.73 -2.98 -16.40
CA SER A 333 1.91 -2.70 -17.60
C SER A 333 2.44 -3.34 -18.88
N VAL A 334 3.77 -3.49 -19.03
CA VAL A 334 4.41 -4.19 -20.16
C VAL A 334 4.12 -5.68 -20.06
N TRP A 335 4.33 -6.24 -18.87
CA TRP A 335 4.05 -7.65 -18.61
C TRP A 335 2.57 -7.97 -18.81
N ALA A 336 1.66 -7.18 -18.24
CA ALA A 336 0.22 -7.41 -18.36
C ALA A 336 -0.31 -7.33 -19.80
N GLN A 337 0.33 -6.56 -20.69
CA GLN A 337 0.04 -6.56 -22.14
C GLN A 337 0.50 -7.83 -22.86
N ARG A 338 1.61 -8.43 -22.42
CA ARG A 338 2.20 -9.64 -23.02
C ARG A 338 1.77 -10.93 -22.30
N ARG A 339 0.96 -10.80 -21.24
CA ARG A 339 0.49 -11.89 -20.38
C ARG A 339 -0.30 -12.92 -21.17
N ARG A 340 0.12 -14.18 -21.10
CA ARG A 340 -0.66 -15.34 -21.53
C ARG A 340 -1.07 -16.13 -20.28
N PRO A 341 -2.38 -16.31 -20.01
CA PRO A 341 -2.85 -17.01 -18.81
C PRO A 341 -2.25 -18.41 -18.66
N GLY A 342 -1.90 -18.80 -17.44
CA GLY A 342 -1.38 -20.14 -17.13
C GLY A 342 0.10 -20.38 -17.44
N GLN A 343 0.80 -19.44 -18.10
CA GLN A 343 2.25 -19.51 -18.24
C GLN A 343 2.96 -19.52 -16.88
N TRP A 344 4.21 -20.00 -16.85
CA TRP A 344 4.98 -20.12 -15.61
C TRP A 344 5.08 -18.78 -14.86
N LEU A 345 5.33 -17.68 -15.58
CA LEU A 345 5.48 -16.33 -15.00
C LEU A 345 4.15 -15.78 -14.47
N ASP A 346 3.03 -16.08 -15.14
CA ASP A 346 1.69 -15.74 -14.66
C ASP A 346 1.36 -16.47 -13.37
N ARG A 347 1.60 -17.79 -13.33
CA ARG A 347 1.44 -18.60 -12.12
C ARG A 347 2.37 -18.11 -11.01
N PHE A 348 3.64 -17.84 -11.30
CA PHE A 348 4.63 -17.34 -10.34
C PHE A 348 4.19 -16.00 -9.71
N LEU A 349 3.76 -15.04 -10.52
CA LEU A 349 3.33 -13.73 -10.02
C LEU A 349 2.05 -13.81 -9.19
N LEU A 350 1.06 -14.61 -9.60
CA LEU A 350 -0.16 -14.84 -8.82
C LEU A 350 0.13 -15.55 -7.49
N VAL A 351 0.96 -16.60 -7.53
CA VAL A 351 1.41 -17.39 -6.36
C VAL A 351 2.20 -16.52 -5.38
N GLY A 352 3.16 -15.76 -5.90
CA GLY A 352 3.99 -14.82 -5.15
C GLY A 352 3.18 -13.69 -4.53
N SER A 353 2.27 -13.08 -5.29
CA SER A 353 1.36 -12.01 -4.85
C SER A 353 0.43 -12.44 -3.70
N ASP A 354 -0.07 -13.67 -3.75
CA ASP A 354 -0.86 -14.26 -2.67
C ASP A 354 -0.04 -14.44 -1.38
N ARG A 355 1.20 -14.95 -1.53
CA ARG A 355 2.13 -15.28 -0.43
C ARG A 355 2.87 -14.08 0.15
N SER A 356 2.95 -12.96 -0.56
CA SER A 356 3.91 -11.88 -0.20
C SER A 356 3.72 -11.37 1.22
N PHE A 357 2.49 -11.34 1.74
CA PHE A 357 2.23 -10.90 3.12
C PHE A 357 2.72 -11.90 4.17
N GLY A 358 2.56 -13.21 3.93
CA GLY A 358 3.14 -14.24 4.81
C GLY A 358 4.66 -14.24 4.76
N VAL A 359 5.24 -14.15 3.56
CA VAL A 359 6.70 -14.04 3.33
C VAL A 359 7.25 -12.81 4.07
N TYR A 360 6.57 -11.68 3.95
CA TYR A 360 6.91 -10.45 4.66
C TYR A 360 6.90 -10.62 6.19
N LEU A 361 5.96 -11.36 6.78
CA LEU A 361 5.90 -11.54 8.24
C LEU A 361 7.03 -12.45 8.77
N VAL A 362 7.44 -13.46 7.99
CA VAL A 362 8.39 -14.49 8.42
C VAL A 362 9.84 -14.23 7.98
N HIS A 363 10.09 -13.36 6.98
CA HIS A 363 11.46 -13.15 6.48
C HIS A 363 12.49 -12.70 7.54
N PRO A 364 12.16 -11.90 8.57
CA PRO A 364 13.16 -11.48 9.56
C PRO A 364 13.63 -12.61 10.47
N VAL A 365 12.71 -13.46 10.94
CA VAL A 365 13.11 -14.66 11.71
C VAL A 365 13.87 -15.68 10.84
N VAL A 366 13.56 -15.78 9.54
CA VAL A 366 14.33 -16.63 8.62
C VAL A 366 15.73 -16.05 8.38
N LEU A 367 15.87 -14.75 8.13
CA LEU A 367 17.15 -14.08 7.97
C LEU A 367 18.00 -14.21 9.25
N TRP A 368 17.37 -14.03 10.41
CA TRP A 368 18.00 -14.28 11.70
C TRP A 368 18.47 -15.74 11.83
N LEU A 369 17.65 -16.75 11.49
CA LEU A 369 18.07 -18.16 11.49
C LEU A 369 19.20 -18.46 10.51
N VAL A 370 19.24 -17.80 9.34
CA VAL A 370 20.31 -17.95 8.34
C VAL A 370 21.64 -17.42 8.89
N LEU A 371 21.64 -16.26 9.55
CA LEU A 371 22.85 -15.61 10.07
C LEU A 371 23.27 -16.12 11.47
N TRP A 372 22.32 -16.56 12.29
CA TRP A 372 22.49 -16.93 13.71
C TRP A 372 22.12 -18.39 14.01
N SER A 373 22.14 -19.25 13.00
CA SER A 373 22.16 -20.71 13.13
C SER A 373 23.24 -21.17 14.11
N ALA A 374 23.05 -22.35 14.73
CA ALA A 374 23.87 -22.82 15.86
C ALA A 374 25.39 -22.86 15.59
N ASP A 375 25.77 -23.09 14.32
CA ASP A 375 27.14 -23.10 13.84
C ASP A 375 27.52 -21.83 13.05
N ARG A 376 26.63 -20.83 12.94
CA ARG A 376 26.73 -19.64 12.09
C ARG A 376 27.39 -19.92 10.74
N TRP A 377 27.06 -21.05 10.12
CA TRP A 377 27.84 -21.58 8.99
C TRP A 377 27.99 -20.56 7.86
N VAL A 378 26.90 -19.85 7.56
CA VAL A 378 26.83 -18.86 6.47
C VAL A 378 27.80 -17.68 6.72
N PRO A 379 27.75 -16.92 7.84
CA PRO A 379 28.77 -15.89 8.12
C PRO A 379 30.20 -16.41 8.36
N ARG A 380 30.39 -17.68 8.75
CA ARG A 380 31.74 -18.26 8.96
C ARG A 380 32.46 -18.60 7.66
N HIS A 381 31.74 -18.95 6.60
CA HIS A 381 32.34 -19.38 5.32
C HIS A 381 32.15 -18.36 4.19
N LEU A 382 31.22 -17.41 4.32
CA LEU A 382 30.92 -16.41 3.31
C LEU A 382 31.12 -15.00 3.87
N HIS A 383 31.68 -14.10 3.05
CA HIS A 383 31.99 -12.73 3.42
C HIS A 383 31.58 -11.73 2.33
N GLY A 384 31.45 -10.46 2.70
CA GLY A 384 31.11 -9.35 1.79
C GLY A 384 29.85 -9.62 0.97
N ALA A 385 29.85 -9.20 -0.30
CA ALA A 385 28.69 -9.35 -1.19
C ALA A 385 28.20 -10.81 -1.35
N TRP A 386 29.07 -11.82 -1.19
CA TRP A 386 28.65 -13.22 -1.31
C TRP A 386 27.84 -13.69 -0.10
N LEU A 387 28.18 -13.22 1.10
CA LEU A 387 27.34 -13.41 2.30
C LEU A 387 25.95 -12.84 2.07
N THR A 388 25.85 -11.60 1.58
CA THR A 388 24.58 -10.92 1.29
C THR A 388 23.76 -11.67 0.23
N LEU A 389 24.36 -12.07 -0.88
CA LEU A 389 23.67 -12.77 -1.97
C LEU A 389 23.12 -14.14 -1.55
N VAL A 390 23.93 -14.92 -0.83
CA VAL A 390 23.49 -16.24 -0.33
C VAL A 390 22.47 -16.09 0.80
N ALA A 391 22.68 -15.18 1.75
CA ALA A 391 21.71 -14.90 2.80
C ALA A 391 20.36 -14.45 2.24
N TYR A 392 20.36 -13.63 1.18
CA TYR A 392 19.15 -13.19 0.48
C TYR A 392 18.43 -14.38 -0.16
N ALA A 393 19.15 -15.21 -0.92
CA ALA A 393 18.57 -16.38 -1.58
C ALA A 393 17.98 -17.39 -0.57
N LEU A 394 18.70 -17.68 0.50
CA LEU A 394 18.24 -18.56 1.59
C LEU A 394 17.04 -17.95 2.34
N THR A 395 17.04 -16.64 2.58
CA THR A 395 15.93 -15.95 3.25
C THR A 395 14.67 -15.98 2.40
N VAL A 396 14.76 -15.71 1.10
CA VAL A 396 13.62 -15.81 0.17
C VAL A 396 13.09 -17.25 0.13
N ALA A 397 13.97 -18.24 -0.04
CA ALA A 397 13.57 -19.65 -0.11
C ALA A 397 12.91 -20.13 1.19
N GLY A 398 13.54 -19.85 2.35
CA GLY A 398 13.02 -20.22 3.67
C GLY A 398 11.72 -19.52 4.01
N ALA A 399 11.58 -18.22 3.69
CA ALA A 399 10.34 -17.48 3.94
C ALA A 399 9.17 -17.96 3.06
N VAL A 400 9.43 -18.34 1.81
CA VAL A 400 8.43 -18.98 0.93
C VAL A 400 8.04 -20.36 1.46
N ALA A 401 9.01 -21.19 1.86
CA ALA A 401 8.74 -22.51 2.42
C ALA A 401 7.91 -22.45 3.71
N ALA A 402 8.33 -21.60 4.67
CA ALA A 402 7.60 -21.38 5.92
C ALA A 402 6.17 -20.87 5.66
N THR A 403 6.01 -19.91 4.73
CA THR A 403 4.68 -19.41 4.34
C THR A 403 3.78 -20.50 3.78
N GLU A 404 4.30 -21.45 3.00
CA GLU A 404 3.51 -22.57 2.48
C GLU A 404 3.10 -23.58 3.55
N VAL A 405 3.95 -23.83 4.55
CA VAL A 405 3.58 -24.61 5.74
C VAL A 405 2.47 -23.88 6.51
N PHE A 406 2.65 -22.59 6.78
CA PHE A 406 1.67 -21.78 7.52
C PHE A 406 0.32 -21.70 6.81
N ARG A 407 0.29 -21.54 5.47
CA ARG A 407 -0.95 -21.55 4.67
C ARG A 407 -1.72 -22.86 4.75
N ARG A 408 -1.06 -23.98 5.03
CA ARG A 408 -1.69 -25.31 5.21
C ARG A 408 -2.16 -25.57 6.66
N SER A 409 -1.73 -24.75 7.61
CA SER A 409 -2.09 -24.86 9.03
C SER A 409 -3.51 -24.34 9.34
N PRO A 410 -4.16 -24.78 10.45
CA PRO A 410 -5.43 -24.19 10.89
C PRO A 410 -5.28 -22.71 11.29
N ILE A 411 -4.10 -22.30 11.76
CA ILE A 411 -3.77 -20.93 12.18
C ILE A 411 -3.27 -20.03 11.04
N SER A 412 -3.48 -20.42 9.78
CA SER A 412 -3.08 -19.67 8.57
C SER A 412 -3.45 -18.19 8.61
N LEU A 413 -4.64 -17.83 9.12
CA LEU A 413 -5.06 -16.43 9.19
C LEU A 413 -4.18 -15.62 10.15
N ALA A 414 -3.79 -16.20 11.29
CA ALA A 414 -2.90 -15.56 12.24
C ALA A 414 -1.47 -15.45 11.71
N LEU A 415 -0.95 -16.48 11.06
CA LEU A 415 0.45 -16.47 10.60
C LEU A 415 0.66 -15.73 9.26
N THR A 416 -0.37 -15.63 8.40
CA THR A 416 -0.22 -15.14 7.02
C THR A 416 -1.27 -14.12 6.57
N GLY A 417 -2.22 -13.74 7.43
CA GLY A 417 -3.35 -12.87 7.06
C GLY A 417 -4.30 -13.46 6.02
N ARG A 418 -4.18 -14.74 5.69
CA ARG A 418 -4.97 -15.44 4.66
C ARG A 418 -5.70 -16.65 5.22
N PRO A 419 -6.93 -16.94 4.73
CA PRO A 419 -7.59 -18.20 5.01
C PRO A 419 -6.72 -19.40 4.61
N ARG A 420 -6.86 -20.51 5.35
CA ARG A 420 -6.15 -21.77 5.09
C ARG A 420 -6.32 -22.20 3.62
N ALA A 421 -5.20 -22.45 2.95
CA ALA A 421 -5.19 -23.08 1.64
C ALA A 421 -5.73 -24.51 1.77
N ARG A 422 -6.93 -24.75 1.25
CA ARG A 422 -7.44 -26.11 1.05
C ARG A 422 -6.72 -26.72 -0.16
N PRO A 423 -6.33 -28.01 -0.13
CA PRO A 423 -5.94 -28.69 -1.36
C PRO A 423 -7.10 -28.58 -2.36
N ALA A 424 -6.77 -28.44 -3.65
CA ALA A 424 -7.78 -28.48 -4.69
C ALA A 424 -8.49 -29.85 -4.62
N PHE A 425 -9.81 -29.83 -4.47
CA PHE A 425 -10.60 -31.04 -4.64
C PHE A 425 -10.45 -31.46 -6.10
N VAL A 426 -9.69 -32.52 -6.34
CA VAL A 426 -9.73 -33.25 -7.60
C VAL A 426 -11.02 -34.05 -7.54
N PRO A 427 -12.03 -33.78 -8.39
CA PRO A 427 -13.17 -34.66 -8.51
C PRO A 427 -12.65 -36.05 -8.86
N ALA A 428 -13.20 -37.09 -8.23
CA ALA A 428 -12.98 -38.43 -8.75
C ALA A 428 -13.36 -38.42 -10.25
N PRO A 429 -12.58 -39.06 -11.14
CA PRO A 429 -13.00 -39.20 -12.53
C PRO A 429 -14.40 -39.81 -12.52
N GLU A 430 -15.34 -39.22 -13.26
CA GLU A 430 -16.64 -39.84 -13.47
C GLU A 430 -16.39 -41.27 -13.98
N PRO A 431 -17.09 -42.28 -13.44
CA PRO A 431 -17.00 -43.61 -14.00
C PRO A 431 -17.42 -43.51 -15.47
N SER A 432 -16.46 -43.76 -16.37
CA SER A 432 -16.74 -43.76 -17.80
C SER A 432 -17.78 -44.83 -18.07
N LEU A 433 -18.99 -44.41 -18.45
CA LEU A 433 -20.06 -45.31 -18.89
C LEU A 433 -19.45 -46.30 -19.87
N THR A 434 -19.54 -47.58 -19.55
CA THR A 434 -19.00 -48.63 -20.43
C THR A 434 -19.82 -48.65 -21.71
N THR A 435 -19.19 -49.04 -22.83
CA THR A 435 -19.81 -48.97 -24.16
C THR A 435 -21.17 -49.69 -24.25
N GLU A 436 -21.43 -50.66 -23.38
CA GLU A 436 -22.72 -51.36 -23.23
C GLU A 436 -23.87 -50.44 -22.78
N GLU A 437 -23.64 -49.49 -21.85
CA GLU A 437 -24.68 -48.58 -21.35
C GLU A 437 -25.14 -47.58 -22.42
N ILE A 438 -24.25 -47.21 -23.35
CA ILE A 438 -24.59 -46.35 -24.50
C ILE A 438 -25.43 -47.14 -25.52
N SER A 439 -25.23 -48.46 -25.66
CA SER A 439 -25.98 -49.28 -26.61
C SER A 439 -27.45 -49.42 -26.20
N HIS A 440 -27.73 -49.69 -24.92
CA HIS A 440 -29.11 -49.83 -24.44
C HIS A 440 -29.93 -48.53 -24.52
N ALA A 441 -29.27 -47.37 -24.45
CA ALA A 441 -29.94 -46.08 -24.58
C ALA A 441 -30.46 -45.80 -26.00
N HIS A 442 -29.86 -46.40 -27.03
CA HIS A 442 -30.22 -46.17 -28.43
C HIS A 442 -31.37 -47.04 -28.95
N GLU A 443 -31.62 -48.19 -28.31
CA GLU A 443 -32.59 -49.19 -28.80
C GLU A 443 -34.06 -48.85 -28.48
N HIS A 444 -34.31 -48.00 -27.47
CA HIS A 444 -35.67 -47.60 -27.06
C HIS A 444 -36.20 -46.32 -27.75
N ALA A 445 -35.47 -45.74 -28.70
CA ALA A 445 -35.78 -44.42 -29.27
C ALA A 445 -36.70 -44.43 -30.53
N HIS A 446 -37.36 -45.55 -30.86
CA HIS A 446 -38.29 -45.61 -31.99
C HIS A 446 -39.57 -46.41 -31.72
N PRO A 447 -40.73 -45.71 -31.68
CA PRO A 447 -42.00 -46.26 -32.11
C PRO A 447 -42.45 -45.68 -33.46
N SER A 448 -43.19 -46.53 -34.19
CA SER A 448 -43.69 -46.41 -35.56
C SER A 448 -44.48 -45.16 -35.93
N ARG A 449 -44.38 -44.77 -37.22
CA ARG A 449 -45.42 -44.01 -37.92
C ARG A 449 -46.72 -44.83 -38.01
N ALA A 450 -47.85 -44.16 -37.81
CA ALA A 450 -49.16 -44.46 -38.39
C ALA A 450 -49.87 -43.12 -38.64
#